data_AF-A0A3L5TRS2-F1
#
_entry.id   AF-A0A3L5TRS2-F1
#
_cell.length_a   1.000
_cell.length_b   1.000
_cell.length_c   1.000
_cell.angle_alpha   90.00
_cell.angle_beta   90.00
_cell.angle_gamma   90.00
#
_symmetry.space_group_name_H-M   'P 1'
#
loop_
_entity.id
_entity.type
_entity.pdbx_description
1 polymer ?
#
loop_
_entity_poly.entity_id
_entity_poly.type
_entity_poly.pdbx_seq_one_letter_code
_entity_poly.pdbx_strand_id
1 'polypeptide(L)'
;LNGGKCMGHNYCQCPTGYKGAVCQIPICRYGCGDFGECIKPGVCQCKDGFTGKNCHRKVCKQTCLNGGRCVKHKCRCSSGFDGKHCQR
;
A
#
# COMPACT_ATOMS: atom_id res chain seq x y z
N LEU A 1 2.15 16.64 -18.63
CA LEU A 1 2.49 15.43 -17.84
C LEU A 1 1.25 14.55 -17.73
N ASN A 2 1.40 13.22 -17.64
CA ASN A 2 0.30 12.26 -17.41
C ASN A 2 -0.94 12.45 -18.33
N GLY A 3 -0.74 12.86 -19.58
CA GLY A 3 -1.83 13.06 -20.55
C GLY A 3 -2.70 14.31 -20.33
N GLY A 4 -2.31 15.25 -19.46
CA GLY A 4 -3.03 16.51 -19.28
C GLY A 4 -2.97 17.42 -20.51
N LYS A 5 -4.09 18.06 -20.84
CA LYS A 5 -4.19 19.06 -21.92
C LYS A 5 -3.93 20.45 -21.36
N CYS A 6 -2.99 21.19 -21.93
CA CYS A 6 -2.70 22.56 -21.50
C CYS A 6 -3.87 23.49 -21.83
N MET A 7 -4.35 24.28 -20.87
CA MET A 7 -5.50 25.17 -21.04
C MET A 7 -5.16 26.66 -20.89
N GLY A 8 -3.93 27.00 -20.46
CA GLY A 8 -3.49 28.39 -20.30
C GLY A 8 -2.11 28.49 -19.65
N HIS A 9 -1.73 29.68 -19.18
CA HIS A 9 -0.45 29.87 -18.48
C HIS A 9 -0.47 29.13 -17.13
N ASN A 10 0.31 28.06 -17.05
CA ASN A 10 0.64 27.29 -15.85
C ASN A 10 -0.47 26.36 -15.29
N TYR A 11 -1.52 26.05 -16.05
CA TYR A 11 -2.48 25.01 -15.64
C TYR A 11 -2.97 24.11 -16.79
N CYS A 12 -3.22 22.84 -16.46
CA CYS A 12 -3.67 21.81 -17.37
C CYS A 12 -5.03 21.23 -16.95
N GLN A 13 -5.84 20.87 -17.94
CA GLN A 13 -6.98 19.98 -17.75
C GLN A 13 -6.48 18.54 -17.60
N CYS A 14 -6.76 17.93 -16.45
CA CYS A 14 -6.25 16.61 -16.12
C CYS A 14 -7.22 15.49 -16.51
N PRO A 15 -6.71 14.35 -16.97
CA PRO A 15 -7.53 13.16 -17.15
C PRO A 15 -8.00 12.61 -15.80
N THR A 16 -9.04 11.77 -15.85
CA THR A 16 -9.61 11.12 -14.67
C THR A 16 -8.53 10.43 -13.83
N GLY A 17 -8.49 10.76 -12.55
CA GLY A 17 -7.54 10.16 -11.60
C GLY A 17 -6.25 10.96 -11.38
N TYR A 18 -6.08 12.14 -11.98
CA TYR A 18 -4.95 13.05 -11.70
C TYR A 18 -5.44 14.46 -11.33
N LYS A 19 -4.62 15.18 -10.58
CA LYS A 19 -4.83 16.59 -10.18
C LYS A 19 -3.49 17.35 -10.09
N GLY A 20 -3.59 18.64 -9.77
CA GLY A 20 -2.46 19.56 -9.69
C GLY A 20 -2.31 20.40 -10.95
N ALA A 21 -1.52 21.47 -10.86
CA ALA A 21 -1.36 22.45 -11.94
C ALA A 21 -0.99 21.82 -13.29
N VAL A 22 -0.14 20.79 -13.27
CA VAL A 22 0.32 20.10 -14.48
C VAL A 22 -0.05 18.62 -14.48
N CYS A 23 -1.05 18.22 -13.70
CA CYS A 23 -1.50 16.82 -13.56
C CYS A 23 -0.45 15.88 -12.97
N GLN A 24 0.38 16.40 -12.05
CA GLN A 24 1.45 15.66 -11.40
C GLN A 24 1.03 14.84 -10.19
N ILE A 25 -0.16 15.07 -9.64
CA ILE A 25 -0.61 14.41 -8.42
C ILE A 25 -1.64 13.32 -8.80
N PRO A 26 -1.32 12.02 -8.65
CA PRO A 26 -2.30 10.95 -8.84
C PRO A 26 -3.33 10.92 -7.71
N ILE A 27 -4.52 10.42 -8.01
CA ILE A 27 -5.65 10.31 -7.07
C ILE A 27 -5.86 8.84 -6.72
N CYS A 28 -5.71 8.52 -5.43
CA CYS A 28 -6.06 7.23 -4.87
C CYS A 28 -7.32 7.39 -4.01
N ARG A 29 -8.48 6.94 -4.53
CA ARG A 29 -9.82 7.15 -3.92
C ARG A 29 -9.90 6.75 -2.44
N TYR A 30 -9.21 5.68 -2.06
CA TYR A 30 -9.22 5.16 -0.69
C TYR A 30 -7.97 5.58 0.13
N GLY A 31 -7.11 6.41 -0.43
CA GLY A 31 -5.79 6.73 0.14
C GLY A 31 -4.84 5.52 0.18
N CYS A 32 -3.56 5.79 0.45
CA CYS A 32 -2.53 4.75 0.60
C CYS A 32 -2.09 4.54 2.06
N GLY A 33 -2.85 5.09 3.02
CA GLY A 33 -2.48 5.11 4.44
C GLY A 33 -1.19 5.86 4.72
N ASP A 34 -0.70 5.80 5.96
CA ASP A 34 0.54 6.48 6.39
C ASP A 34 1.83 5.78 5.89
N PHE A 35 1.66 4.54 5.42
CA PHE A 35 2.75 3.64 5.03
C PHE A 35 2.74 3.32 3.53
N GLY A 36 2.10 4.16 2.73
CA GLY A 36 2.12 4.06 1.28
C GLY A 36 2.03 5.42 0.61
N GLU A 37 2.46 5.46 -0.64
CA GLU A 37 2.40 6.62 -1.51
C GLU A 37 1.55 6.31 -2.74
N CYS A 38 0.71 7.26 -3.15
CA CYS A 38 -0.07 7.13 -4.38
C CYS A 38 0.86 7.46 -5.56
N ILE A 39 1.24 6.45 -6.34
CA ILE A 39 2.18 6.61 -7.47
C ILE A 39 1.47 6.70 -8.82
N LYS A 40 0.27 6.12 -8.92
CA LYS A 40 -0.62 6.18 -10.08
C LYS A 40 -2.08 6.15 -9.59
N PRO A 41 -3.06 6.54 -10.43
CA PRO A 41 -4.46 6.52 -10.04
C PRO A 41 -4.87 5.15 -9.50
N GLY A 42 -5.30 5.13 -8.24
CA GLY A 42 -5.70 3.90 -7.54
C GLY A 42 -4.57 2.90 -7.24
N VAL A 43 -3.30 3.23 -7.48
CA VAL A 43 -2.14 2.36 -7.23
C VAL A 43 -1.28 2.96 -6.12
N CYS A 44 -1.18 2.22 -5.02
CA CYS A 44 -0.34 2.56 -3.88
C CYS A 44 0.98 1.79 -3.92
N GLN A 45 2.08 2.50 -3.80
CA GLN A 45 3.38 1.92 -3.48
C GLN A 45 3.52 1.86 -1.96
N CYS A 46 3.65 0.67 -1.39
CA CYS A 46 3.79 0.49 0.04
C CYS A 46 5.25 0.59 0.47
N LYS A 47 5.48 1.17 1.66
CA LYS A 47 6.77 1.13 2.34
C LYS A 47 7.12 -0.32 2.69
N ASP A 48 8.41 -0.58 2.89
CA ASP A 48 8.91 -1.90 3.27
C ASP A 48 8.22 -2.45 4.50
N GLY A 49 7.77 -3.71 4.39
CA GLY A 49 7.03 -4.36 5.46
C GLY A 49 5.54 -3.98 5.51
N PHE A 50 4.99 -3.34 4.47
CA PHE A 50 3.55 -3.09 4.32
C PHE A 50 3.03 -3.61 2.97
N THR A 51 1.75 -3.96 2.94
CA THR A 51 1.06 -4.56 1.80
C THR A 51 -0.45 -4.29 1.86
N GLY A 52 -1.16 -4.79 0.85
CA GLY A 52 -2.58 -4.53 0.63
C GLY A 52 -2.81 -3.27 -0.20
N LYS A 53 -4.03 -3.14 -0.74
CA LYS A 53 -4.40 -2.09 -1.70
C LYS A 53 -4.11 -0.66 -1.23
N ASN A 54 -4.22 -0.43 0.08
CA ASN A 54 -3.99 0.88 0.71
C ASN A 54 -2.85 0.82 1.75
N CYS A 55 -1.92 -0.14 1.62
CA CYS A 55 -0.75 -0.29 2.50
C CYS A 55 -1.04 -0.35 4.01
N HIS A 56 -2.24 -0.77 4.39
CA HIS A 56 -2.68 -0.85 5.79
C HIS A 56 -2.26 -2.16 6.47
N ARG A 57 -1.86 -3.17 5.70
CA ARG A 57 -1.47 -4.48 6.25
C ARG A 57 0.02 -4.52 6.39
N LYS A 58 0.54 -4.62 7.61
CA LYS A 58 1.96 -4.89 7.76
C LYS A 58 2.30 -6.34 7.38
N VAL A 59 3.33 -6.52 6.57
CA VAL A 59 3.90 -7.82 6.17
C VAL A 59 4.61 -8.44 7.36
N CYS A 60 4.40 -9.73 7.54
CA CYS A 60 5.16 -10.50 8.50
C CYS A 60 6.45 -10.97 7.86
N LYS A 61 7.57 -10.39 8.30
CA LYS A 61 8.90 -10.80 7.85
C LYS A 61 9.20 -12.24 8.25
N GLN A 62 8.69 -12.68 9.40
CA GLN A 62 8.85 -14.07 9.81
C GLN A 62 7.81 -15.00 9.19
N THR A 63 8.28 -16.17 8.76
CA THR A 63 7.44 -17.32 8.43
C THR A 63 6.90 -17.95 9.71
N CYS A 64 5.59 -18.20 9.75
CA CYS A 64 4.94 -18.97 10.80
C CYS A 64 4.77 -20.41 10.30
N LEU A 65 5.35 -21.37 11.02
CA LEU A 65 5.34 -22.79 10.71
C LEU A 65 4.09 -23.47 11.29
N ASN A 66 3.88 -24.75 10.96
CA ASN A 66 2.86 -25.61 11.53
C ASN A 66 1.43 -25.02 11.50
N GLY A 67 1.10 -24.34 10.39
CA GLY A 67 -0.22 -23.70 10.21
C GLY A 67 -0.42 -22.43 11.04
N GLY A 68 0.62 -21.90 11.68
CA GLY A 68 0.56 -20.63 12.39
C GLY A 68 0.17 -19.47 11.47
N ARG A 69 -0.69 -18.57 11.96
CA ARG A 69 -1.13 -17.39 11.20
C ARG A 69 -0.41 -16.17 11.71
N CYS A 70 0.18 -15.38 10.82
CA CYS A 70 0.72 -14.11 11.27
C CYS A 70 -0.39 -13.08 11.53
N VAL A 71 -0.40 -12.54 12.74
CA VAL A 71 -1.36 -11.53 13.20
C VAL A 71 -0.58 -10.45 13.93
N LYS A 72 -0.67 -9.19 13.48
CA LYS A 72 0.03 -8.04 14.10
C LYS A 72 1.55 -8.30 14.32
N HIS A 73 2.26 -8.88 13.35
CA HIS A 73 3.68 -9.27 13.45
C HIS A 73 4.06 -10.32 14.47
N LYS A 74 3.10 -11.07 14.99
CA LYS A 74 3.41 -12.24 15.80
C LYS A 74 2.77 -13.45 15.15
N CYS A 75 3.48 -14.57 15.19
CA CYS A 75 2.89 -15.83 14.79
C CYS A 75 1.88 -16.24 15.87
N ARG A 76 0.62 -16.33 15.46
CA ARG A 76 -0.42 -16.95 16.28
C ARG A 76 -0.41 -18.44 15.93
N CYS A 77 0.06 -19.25 16.87
CA CYS A 77 0.24 -20.68 16.65
C CYS A 77 -1.09 -21.44 16.74
N SER A 78 -1.15 -22.56 16.01
CA SER A 78 -2.23 -23.54 16.13
C SER A 78 -2.09 -24.32 17.43
N SER A 79 -3.17 -24.94 17.90
CA SER A 79 -3.18 -25.72 19.13
C SER A 79 -2.08 -26.79 19.13
N GLY A 80 -1.28 -26.83 20.20
CA GLY A 80 -0.17 -27.77 20.34
C GLY A 80 1.18 -27.28 19.82
N PHE A 81 1.24 -26.09 19.19
CA PHE A 81 2.50 -25.48 18.76
C PHE A 81 2.82 -24.18 19.50
N ASP A 82 4.11 -23.92 19.72
CA ASP A 82 4.66 -22.74 20.37
C ASP A 82 5.94 -22.21 19.70
N GLY A 83 6.50 -21.16 20.31
CA GLY A 83 7.70 -20.48 19.82
C GLY A 83 7.40 -19.33 18.86
N LYS A 84 8.42 -18.51 18.61
CA LYS A 84 8.30 -17.27 17.81
C LYS A 84 7.80 -17.52 16.38
N HIS A 85 8.05 -18.71 15.85
CA HIS A 85 7.68 -19.15 14.51
C HIS A 85 6.73 -20.36 14.53
N CYS A 86 6.12 -20.71 15.69
CA CYS A 86 5.28 -21.90 15.83
C CYS A 86 6.01 -23.19 15.46
N GLN A 87 7.30 -23.26 15.77
CA GLN A 87 8.19 -24.33 15.32
C GLN A 87 8.33 -25.50 16.30
N ARG A 88 7.81 -25.33 17.52
CA ARG A 88 7.84 -26.31 18.60
C ARG A 88 6.43 -26.70 18.98
#